data_AF-A0A7X6LWL0-F1
#
_entry.id   AF-A0A7X6LWL0-F1
#
_cell.length_a   1.000
_cell.length_b   1.000
_cell.length_c   1.000
_cell.angle_alpha   90.00
_cell.angle_beta   90.00
_cell.angle_gamma   90.00
#
_symmetry.space_group_name_H-M   'P 1'
#
loop_
_entity.id
_entity.type
_entity.pdbx_description
1 polymer ?
#
loop_
_entity_poly.entity_id
_entity_poly.type
_entity_poly.pdbx_seq_one_letter_code
_entity_poly.pdbx_strand_id
1 'polypeptide(L)'
;MSTDSEEQQSDDRPNPTVAEVVASWEVPAAAPVASQIRNNILKAIAQGYDDPQLVADLAVGPLVIALGRLETELIEARRRIADLERLVQGGAGPTEPGGPTV
;
A
#
# COMPACT_ATOMS: atom_id res chain seq x y z
N MET A 1 28.59 -21.63 48.96
CA MET A 1 27.32 -22.15 48.42
C MET A 1 26.36 -20.98 48.31
N SER A 2 26.24 -20.41 47.11
CA SER A 2 25.14 -19.52 46.75
C SER A 2 24.72 -19.94 45.35
N THR A 3 23.56 -20.58 45.30
CA THR A 3 22.81 -20.88 44.09
C THR A 3 22.12 -19.60 43.65
N ASP A 4 22.51 -19.07 42.50
CA ASP A 4 21.58 -18.30 41.67
C ASP A 4 21.94 -18.68 40.23
N SER A 5 21.42 -19.85 39.84
CA SER A 5 21.35 -20.26 38.45
C SER A 5 20.22 -19.45 37.84
N GLU A 6 20.57 -18.31 37.24
CA GLU A 6 19.72 -17.69 36.24
C GLU A 6 19.61 -18.69 35.09
N GLU A 7 18.62 -19.57 35.16
CA GLU A 7 18.10 -20.29 34.01
C GLU A 7 17.59 -19.22 33.04
N GLN A 8 18.50 -18.72 32.20
CA GLN A 8 18.16 -18.03 30.96
C GLN A 8 17.37 -19.03 30.13
N GLN A 9 16.06 -18.98 30.32
CA GLN A 9 15.06 -19.65 29.53
C GLN A 9 15.20 -19.09 28.12
N SER A 10 16.10 -19.68 27.35
CA SER A 10 16.19 -19.48 25.91
C SER A 10 14.84 -19.88 25.35
N ASP A 11 14.07 -18.88 24.94
CA ASP A 11 12.81 -19.03 24.24
C ASP A 11 13.11 -19.80 22.94
N ASP A 12 13.05 -21.13 23.01
CA ASP A 12 13.41 -22.10 21.96
C ASP A 12 12.37 -22.13 20.83
N ARG A 13 11.79 -20.97 20.52
CA ARG A 13 10.91 -20.80 19.38
C ARG A 13 11.78 -20.71 18.13
N PRO A 14 11.56 -21.58 17.14
CA PRO A 14 12.25 -21.47 15.86
C PRO A 14 12.08 -20.04 15.31
N ASN A 15 13.16 -19.46 14.79
CA ASN A 15 13.06 -18.20 14.08
C ASN A 15 12.06 -18.36 12.93
N PRO A 16 11.15 -17.38 12.72
CA PRO A 16 10.17 -17.46 11.66
C PRO A 16 10.86 -17.51 10.30
N THR A 17 10.32 -18.33 9.40
CA THR A 17 10.71 -18.39 8.00
C THR A 17 10.36 -17.08 7.29
N VAL A 18 11.03 -16.80 6.16
CA VAL A 18 10.71 -15.63 5.33
C VAL A 18 9.26 -15.66 4.86
N ALA A 19 8.71 -16.85 4.57
CA ALA A 19 7.30 -17.02 4.23
C ALA A 19 6.37 -16.55 5.35
N GLU A 20 6.66 -16.92 6.60
CA GLU A 20 5.86 -16.53 7.77
C GLU A 20 5.92 -15.01 8.01
N VAL A 21 7.11 -14.42 7.86
CA VAL A 21 7.28 -12.96 7.94
C VAL A 21 6.43 -12.26 6.89
N VAL A 22 6.51 -12.67 5.61
CA VAL A 22 5.70 -12.07 4.53
C VAL A 22 4.20 -12.31 4.72
N ALA A 23 3.81 -13.49 5.19
CA ALA A 23 2.40 -13.82 5.43
C ALA A 23 1.79 -12.98 6.57
N SER A 24 2.59 -12.60 7.56
CA SER A 24 2.18 -11.75 8.69
C SER A 24 1.98 -10.27 8.34
N TRP A 25 2.34 -9.83 7.13
CA TRP A 25 2.13 -8.45 6.73
C TRP A 25 0.65 -8.08 6.74
N GLU A 26 0.30 -7.07 7.54
CA GLU A 26 -1.04 -6.48 7.58
C GLU A 26 -1.31 -5.71 6.28
N VAL A 27 -2.02 -6.35 5.37
CA VAL A 27 -2.47 -5.72 4.12
C VAL A 27 -3.95 -5.36 4.26
N PRO A 28 -4.32 -4.07 4.15
CA PRO A 28 -5.72 -3.66 4.21
C PRO A 28 -6.56 -4.37 3.14
N ALA A 29 -7.78 -4.78 3.50
CA ALA A 29 -8.70 -5.46 2.57
C ALA A 29 -9.02 -4.61 1.32
N ALA A 30 -8.97 -3.28 1.45
CA ALA A 30 -9.18 -2.33 0.36
C ALA A 30 -7.93 -2.07 -0.49
N ALA A 31 -6.82 -2.80 -0.28
CA ALA A 31 -5.57 -2.66 -1.02
C ALA A 31 -5.30 -3.89 -1.92
N PRO A 32 -6.01 -4.01 -3.07
CA PRO A 32 -5.91 -5.20 -3.94
C PRO A 32 -4.51 -5.35 -4.53
N VAL A 33 -3.84 -4.25 -4.88
CA VAL A 33 -2.47 -4.27 -5.43
C VAL A 33 -1.47 -4.77 -4.38
N ALA A 34 -1.54 -4.26 -3.15
CA ALA A 34 -0.68 -4.72 -2.06
C ALA A 34 -0.92 -6.20 -1.75
N SER A 35 -2.17 -6.65 -1.80
CA SER A 35 -2.53 -8.07 -1.63
C SER A 35 -1.92 -8.94 -2.72
N GLN A 36 -1.95 -8.46 -3.97
CA GLN A 36 -1.35 -9.16 -5.10
C GLN A 36 0.18 -9.24 -4.97
N ILE A 37 0.85 -8.17 -4.54
CA ILE A 37 2.30 -8.16 -4.32
C ILE A 37 2.69 -9.19 -3.27
N ARG A 38 2.02 -9.20 -2.11
CA ARG A 38 2.25 -10.18 -1.03
C ARG A 38 2.10 -11.62 -1.53
N ASN A 39 1.04 -11.90 -2.29
CA ASN A 39 0.78 -13.24 -2.83
C ASN A 39 1.85 -13.69 -3.85
N ASN A 40 2.33 -12.76 -4.69
CA ASN A 40 3.39 -13.05 -5.65
C ASN A 40 4.71 -13.38 -4.96
N ILE A 41 5.06 -12.65 -3.89
CA ILE A 41 6.26 -12.92 -3.08
C ILE A 41 6.16 -14.30 -2.42
N LEU A 42 5.03 -14.61 -1.77
CA LEU A 42 4.81 -15.94 -1.17
C LEU A 42 4.94 -17.08 -2.20
N LYS A 43 4.44 -16.86 -3.42
CA LYS A 43 4.57 -17.83 -4.52
C LYS A 43 6.02 -18.01 -4.95
N ALA A 44 6.81 -16.94 -5.01
CA ALA A 44 8.24 -17.03 -5.32
C ALA A 44 9.01 -17.79 -4.23
N ILE A 45 8.73 -17.50 -2.95
CA ILE A 45 9.31 -18.23 -1.81
C ILE A 45 9.00 -19.73 -1.91
N ALA A 46 7.75 -20.08 -2.22
CA ALA A 46 7.35 -21.49 -2.42
C ALA A 46 8.06 -22.19 -3.61
N GLN A 47 8.65 -21.44 -4.53
CA GLN A 47 9.44 -21.95 -5.66
C GLN A 47 10.94 -22.08 -5.33
N GLY A 48 11.36 -21.77 -4.10
CA GLY A 48 12.76 -21.84 -3.67
C GLY A 48 13.50 -20.50 -3.73
N TYR A 49 12.78 -19.39 -3.92
CA TYR A 49 13.34 -18.05 -3.80
C TYR A 49 13.09 -17.50 -2.39
N ASP A 50 13.67 -18.14 -1.38
CA ASP A 50 13.45 -17.86 0.04
C ASP A 50 14.61 -17.11 0.72
N ASP A 51 15.69 -16.80 -0.02
CA ASP A 51 16.74 -15.91 0.44
C ASP A 51 16.15 -14.53 0.78
N PRO A 52 16.25 -14.07 2.04
CA PRO A 52 15.71 -12.77 2.47
C PRO A 52 16.16 -11.60 1.61
N GLN A 53 17.42 -11.62 1.15
CA GLN A 53 17.98 -10.53 0.35
C GLN A 53 17.35 -10.52 -1.05
N LEU A 54 17.21 -11.71 -1.65
CA LEU A 54 16.56 -11.88 -2.94
C LEU A 54 15.07 -11.51 -2.88
N VAL A 55 14.36 -11.90 -1.81
CA VAL A 55 12.95 -11.54 -1.62
C VAL A 55 12.78 -10.03 -1.50
N ALA A 56 13.67 -9.35 -0.78
CA ALA A 56 13.67 -7.89 -0.69
C ALA A 56 13.88 -7.25 -2.08
N ASP A 57 14.87 -7.71 -2.84
CA ASP A 57 15.16 -7.21 -4.20
C ASP A 57 14.00 -7.49 -5.17
N LEU A 58 13.38 -8.67 -5.09
CA LEU A 58 12.24 -9.06 -5.92
C LEU A 58 10.99 -8.23 -5.61
N ALA A 59 10.80 -7.80 -4.36
CA ALA A 59 9.68 -6.98 -3.94
C ALA A 59 9.76 -5.53 -4.47
N VAL A 60 10.97 -5.03 -4.76
CA VAL A 60 11.16 -3.65 -5.27
C VAL A 60 10.46 -3.45 -6.62
N GLY A 61 10.56 -4.41 -7.55
CA GLY A 61 9.98 -4.28 -8.89
C GLY A 61 8.46 -4.03 -8.88
N PRO A 62 7.66 -4.88 -8.24
CA PRO A 62 6.21 -4.66 -8.10
C PRO A 62 5.84 -3.37 -7.37
N LEU A 63 6.63 -2.93 -6.39
CA LEU A 63 6.40 -1.66 -5.68
C LEU A 63 6.63 -0.45 -6.60
N VAL A 64 7.69 -0.46 -7.41
CA VAL A 64 7.96 0.61 -8.39
C VAL A 64 6.81 0.71 -9.40
N ILE A 65 6.31 -0.43 -9.88
CA ILE A 65 5.17 -0.47 -10.81
C ILE A 65 3.90 0.09 -10.16
N ALA A 66 3.60 -0.36 -8.93
CA ALA A 66 2.42 0.10 -8.19
C ALA A 66 2.49 1.61 -7.89
N LEU A 67 3.68 2.12 -7.56
CA LEU A 67 3.90 3.55 -7.30
C LEU A 67 3.69 4.38 -8.57
N GLY A 68 4.29 4.01 -9.69
CA GLY A 68 4.11 4.75 -10.96
C GLY A 68 2.64 4.78 -11.42
N ARG A 69 1.90 3.69 -11.17
CA ARG A 69 0.46 3.63 -11.43
C ARG A 69 -0.31 4.60 -10.51
N LEU A 70 -0.01 4.60 -9.22
CA LEU A 70 -0.62 5.52 -8.26
C LEU A 70 -0.36 6.98 -8.60
N GLU A 71 0.86 7.32 -9.00
CA GLU A 71 1.23 8.67 -9.44
C GLU A 71 0.40 9.12 -10.64
N THR A 72 0.23 8.23 -11.63
CA THR A 72 -0.57 8.49 -12.83
C THR A 72 -2.04 8.72 -12.48
N GLU A 73 -2.64 7.81 -11.71
CA GLU A 73 -4.04 7.89 -11.29
C GLU A 73 -4.29 9.14 -10.42
N LEU A 74 -3.34 9.52 -9.56
CA LEU A 74 -3.43 10.73 -8.73
C LEU A 74 -3.38 12.01 -9.56
N ILE A 75 -2.49 12.07 -10.56
CA ILE A 75 -2.41 13.22 -11.48
C ILE A 75 -3.73 13.37 -12.24
N GLU A 76 -4.28 12.26 -12.76
CA GLU A 76 -5.56 12.25 -13.46
C GLU A 76 -6.71 12.69 -12.56
N ALA A 77 -6.80 12.16 -11.33
CA ALA A 77 -7.81 12.54 -10.36
C ALA A 77 -7.75 14.04 -10.03
N ARG A 78 -6.55 14.59 -9.79
CA ARG A 78 -6.34 16.03 -9.54
C ARG A 78 -6.78 16.88 -10.73
N ARG A 79 -6.45 16.46 -11.96
CA ARG A 79 -6.91 17.15 -13.17
C ARG A 79 -8.43 17.16 -13.26
N ARG A 80 -9.08 16.01 -13.02
CA ARG A 80 -10.53 15.89 -13.07
C ARG A 80 -11.23 16.75 -12.02
N ILE A 81 -10.70 16.81 -10.80
CA ILE A 81 -11.19 17.69 -9.74
C ILE A 81 -11.12 19.14 -10.19
N ALA A 82 -9.97 19.61 -10.69
CA ALA A 82 -9.82 20.98 -11.15
C ALA A 82 -10.79 21.33 -12.30
N ASP A 83 -11.01 20.40 -13.23
CA ASP A 83 -11.97 20.60 -14.32
C ASP A 83 -13.41 20.68 -13.79
N LEU A 84 -13.79 19.84 -12.83
CA LEU A 84 -15.11 19.90 -12.18
C LEU A 84 -15.29 21.18 -11.37
N GLU A 85 -14.28 21.62 -10.62
CA GLU A 85 -14.30 22.87 -9.87
C GLU A 85 -14.50 24.08 -10.78
N ARG A 86 -13.83 24.12 -11.95
CA ARG A 86 -14.05 25.18 -12.95
C ARG A 86 -15.47 25.18 -13.50
N LEU A 87 -16.08 24.01 -13.73
CA LEU A 87 -17.46 23.94 -14.22
C LEU A 87 -18.45 24.44 -13.17
N VAL A 88 -18.26 24.10 -11.90
CA VAL A 88 -19.10 24.58 -10.80
C VAL A 88 -18.96 26.10 -10.63
N GLN A 89 -17.73 26.62 -10.69
CA GLN A 89 -17.46 28.06 -10.57
C GLN A 89 -17.93 28.85 -11.80
N GLY A 90 -17.79 28.28 -13.01
CA GLY A 90 -18.24 28.89 -14.25
C GLY A 90 -19.74 28.84 -14.49
N GLY A 91 -20.44 27.86 -13.89
CA GLY A 91 -21.91 27.79 -13.87
C GLY A 91 -22.56 28.75 -12.87
N ALA A 92 -21.78 29.27 -11.92
CA ALA A 92 -22.19 30.31 -10.97
C ALA A 92 -21.88 31.73 -11.51
N GLY A 93 -22.24 32.01 -12.77
CA GLY A 93 -22.29 33.37 -13.34
C GLY A 93 -23.63 34.07 -12.99
N PRO A 94 -23.68 35.41 -12.95
CA PRO A 94 -24.56 36.17 -12.05
C PRO A 94 -26.05 36.02 -12.37
N THR A 95 -26.86 35.78 -11.34
CA THR A 95 -28.31 36.02 -11.39
C THR A 95 -28.54 37.48 -11.78
N GLU A 96 -29.08 37.71 -12.99
CA GLU A 96 -29.46 39.03 -13.48
C GLU A 96 -30.38 39.73 -12.46
N PRO A 97 -30.06 40.95 -12.00
CA PRO A 97 -31.00 41.76 -11.23
C PRO A 97 -31.90 42.49 -12.24
N GLY A 98 -32.97 41.82 -12.68
CA GLY A 98 -33.83 42.38 -13.73
C GLY A 98 -35.15 41.66 -13.94
N GLY A 99 -35.83 41.25 -12.86
CA GLY A 99 -37.24 40.86 -12.97
C GLY A 99 -38.11 42.08 -13.31
N PRO A 100 -39.07 41.98 -14.25
CA PRO A 100 -39.85 43.12 -14.71
C PRO A 100 -40.77 43.63 -13.59
N THR A 101 -40.66 44.92 -13.28
CA THR A 101 -41.65 45.64 -12.49
C THR A 101 -42.89 45.86 -13.36
N VAL A 102 -44.05 45.57 -12.76
CA VAL A 102 -45.42 45.78 -13.27
C VAL A 102 -45.62 47.13 -13.94
#